data_AF-A0A0U4C880-F1
#
_entry.id   AF-A0A0U4C880-F1
#
_cell.length_a   1.000
_cell.length_b   1.000
_cell.length_c   1.000
_cell.angle_alpha   90.00
_cell.angle_beta   90.00
_cell.angle_gamma   90.00
#
_symmetry.space_group_name_H-M   'P 1'
#
loop_
_entity.id
_entity.type
_entity.pdbx_description
1 polymer ?
#
loop_
_entity_poly.entity_id
_entity_poly.type
_entity_poly.pdbx_seq_one_letter_code
_entity_poly.pdbx_strand_id
1 'polypeptide(L)' 'MKELGLGLLIIGLISLALPLINPNVHYVFLTWIEQWGPTVAWGIRGGITLVGLVLWLGLRNRD' A
#
# COMPACT_ATOMS: atom_id res chain seq x y z
N MET A 1 -1.60 15.76 -10.12
CA MET A 1 -2.66 15.11 -9.31
C MET A 1 -2.87 13.64 -9.70
N LYS A 2 -3.04 13.30 -10.99
CA LYS A 2 -3.14 11.91 -11.48
C LYS A 2 -1.92 11.04 -11.17
N GLU A 3 -0.73 11.60 -11.36
CA GLU A 3 0.54 10.93 -11.10
C GLU A 3 0.77 10.67 -9.60
N LEU A 4 0.23 11.51 -8.72
CA LEU A 4 0.30 11.30 -7.27
C LEU A 4 -0.60 10.13 -6.84
N GLY A 5 -1.83 10.05 -7.38
CA GLY A 5 -2.73 8.92 -7.12
C GLY A 5 -2.21 7.60 -7.70
N LEU A 6 -1.65 7.63 -8.91
CA LEU A 6 -1.00 6.48 -9.54
C LEU A 6 0.25 6.04 -8.76
N GLY A 7 1.07 7.00 -8.31
CA GLY A 7 2.25 6.73 -7.48
C GLY A 7 1.89 6.08 -6.15
N LEU A 8 0.88 6.61 -5.45
CA LEU A 8 0.37 6.02 -4.20
C LEU A 8 -0.20 4.61 -4.41
N LEU A 9 -0.91 4.39 -5.51
CA LEU A 9 -1.43 3.09 -5.88
C LEU A 9 -0.31 2.08 -6.12
N ILE A 10 0.70 2.45 -6.91
CA ILE A 10 1.86 1.59 -7.21
C ILE A 10 2.65 1.28 -5.92
N ILE A 11 2.90 2.27 -5.07
CA ILE A 11 3.60 2.09 -3.79
C ILE A 11 2.80 1.15 -2.86
N GLY A 12 1.48 1.33 -2.76
CA GLY A 12 0.61 0.44 -1.99
C GLY A 12 0.66 -1.00 -2.53
N LEU A 13 0.55 -1.17 -3.84
CA LEU A 13 0.59 -2.47 -4.51
C LEU A 13 1.94 -3.18 -4.30
N ILE A 14 3.05 -2.46 -4.43
CA ILE A 14 4.39 -2.98 -4.17
C ILE A 14 4.52 -3.37 -2.68
N SER A 15 3.99 -2.56 -1.76
CA SER A 15 3.97 -2.86 -0.33
C SER A 15 3.14 -4.10 0.03
N LEU A 16 2.09 -4.40 -0.74
CA LEU A 16 1.29 -5.62 -0.64
C LEU A 16 1.97 -6.83 -1.27
N ALA A 17 2.67 -6.65 -2.39
CA ALA A 17 3.31 -7.71 -3.15
C ALA A 17 4.65 -8.18 -2.55
N LEU A 18 5.40 -7.27 -1.91
CA LEU A 18 6.69 -7.59 -1.29
C LEU A 18 6.63 -8.74 -0.26
N PRO A 19 5.67 -8.73 0.69
CA PRO A 19 5.49 -9.85 1.63
C PRO A 19 5.12 -11.17 0.96
N LEU A 20 4.49 -11.14 -0.23
CA LEU A 20 4.10 -12.33 -0.99
C LEU A 20 5.28 -12.97 -1.72
N ILE A 21 6.22 -12.15 -2.22
CA ILE A 21 7.43 -12.62 -2.89
C ILE A 21 8.48 -13.01 -1.87
N ASN A 22 8.59 -12.23 -0.79
CA ASN A 22 9.62 -12.43 0.20
C ASN A 22 9.15 -11.93 1.59
N PRO A 23 8.63 -12.81 2.44
CA PRO A 23 8.03 -12.43 3.73
C PRO A 23 9.04 -11.85 4.73
N ASN A 24 10.34 -12.05 4.48
CA ASN A 24 11.43 -11.49 5.29
C ASN A 24 11.89 -10.10 4.81
N VAL A 25 11.40 -9.61 3.67
CA VAL A 25 11.75 -8.28 3.16
C VAL A 25 10.77 -7.29 3.76
N HIS A 26 11.16 -6.75 4.91
CA HIS A 26 10.45 -5.64 5.54
C HIS A 26 10.94 -4.33 4.92
N TYR A 27 9.99 -3.50 4.47
CA TYR A 27 10.29 -2.10 4.19
C TYR A 27 10.89 -1.47 5.45
N VAL A 28 12.07 -0.84 5.33
CA VAL A 28 12.77 -0.19 6.45
C VAL A 28 11.85 0.78 7.22
N PHE A 29 10.91 1.40 6.53
CA PHE A 29 9.92 2.33 7.10
C PHE A 29 8.66 1.67 7.69
N LEU A 30 8.42 0.37 7.42
CA LEU A 30 7.25 -0.37 7.91
C LEU A 30 7.64 -1.49 8.89
N THR A 31 8.87 -1.55 9.38
CA THR A 31 9.24 -2.48 10.46
C THR A 31 8.46 -2.22 11.74
N TRP A 32 8.07 -0.97 12.01
CA TRP A 32 7.29 -0.62 13.19
C TRP A 32 5.88 -1.23 13.17
N ILE A 33 5.24 -1.44 11.99
CA ILE A 33 3.90 -2.05 11.93
C ILE A 33 3.93 -3.54 12.28
N GLU A 34 5.09 -4.19 12.17
CA GLU A 34 5.25 -5.59 12.57
C GLU A 34 5.15 -5.77 14.09
N GLN A 35 5.42 -4.72 14.88
CA GLN A 35 5.28 -4.75 16.35
C GLN A 35 3.82 -4.86 16.81
N TRP A 36 2.88 -4.52 15.94
CA TRP A 36 1.44 -4.49 16.21
C TRP A 36 0.78 -5.84 15.89
N GLY A 37 1.59 -6.79 15.40
CA GLY A 37 1.16 -8.11 15.00
C GLY A 37 0.76 -8.19 13.52
N PRO A 38 0.78 -9.41 12.96
CA PRO A 38 0.61 -9.63 11.53
C PRO A 38 -0.75 -9.14 11.00
N THR A 39 -1.82 -9.27 11.78
CA THR A 39 -3.16 -8.82 11.38
C THR A 39 -3.22 -7.30 11.16
N VAL A 40 -2.61 -6.52 12.05
CA VAL A 40 -2.58 -5.06 11.95
C VAL A 40 -1.68 -4.62 10.79
N ALA A 41 -0.53 -5.29 10.62
CA ALA A 41 0.39 -5.03 9.53
C ALA A 41 -0.27 -5.23 8.15
N TRP A 42 -1.02 -6.33 7.97
CA TRP A 42 -1.82 -6.58 6.77
C TRP A 42 -2.96 -5.58 6.58
N GLY A 43 -3.61 -5.16 7.68
CA GLY A 43 -4.63 -4.12 7.66
C GLY A 43 -4.10 -2.78 7.14
N ILE A 44 -2.91 -2.35 7.57
CA ILE A 44 -2.27 -1.10 7.13
C ILE A 44 -1.86 -1.19 5.65
N ARG A 45 -1.23 -2.31 5.24
CA ARG A 45 -0.85 -2.55 3.83
C ARG A 45 -2.07 -2.55 2.90
N GLY A 46 -3.13 -3.25 3.31
CA GLY A 46 -4.41 -3.28 2.61
C GLY A 46 -5.06 -1.90 2.56
N GLY A 47 -5.07 -1.17 3.68
CA GLY A 47 -5.62 0.17 3.79
C GLY A 47 -4.96 1.18 2.86
N ILE A 48 -3.62 1.23 2.83
CA ILE A 48 -2.87 2.11 1.93
C ILE A 48 -3.18 1.79 0.46
N THR A 49 -3.26 0.51 0.12
CA THR A 49 -3.59 0.08 -1.25
C THR A 49 -5.02 0.47 -1.63
N LEU A 50 -5.98 0.27 -0.74
CA LEU A 50 -7.38 0.68 -0.94
C LEU A 50 -7.50 2.19 -1.10
N VAL A 51 -6.78 2.97 -0.29
CA VAL A 51 -6.74 4.44 -0.41
C VAL A 51 -6.15 4.84 -1.77
N GLY A 52 -5.05 4.22 -2.18
CA GLY A 52 -4.47 4.42 -3.51
C GLY A 52 -5.45 4.09 -4.64
N LEU A 53 -6.20 2.99 -4.51
CA LEU A 53 -7.24 2.57 -5.46
C LEU A 53 -8.41 3.55 -5.53
N VAL A 54 -8.93 3.99 -4.39
CA VAL A 54 -10.02 4.97 -4.31
C VAL A 54 -9.58 6.32 -4.90
N LEU A 55 -8.36 6.77 -4.61
CA LEU A 55 -7.80 7.99 -5.20
C LEU A 55 -7.63 7.86 -6.71
N TRP A 56 -7.14 6.71 -7.19
CA TRP A 56 -7.00 6.46 -8.63
C TRP A 56 -8.35 6.43 -9.34
N LEU A 57 -9.35 5.72 -8.80
CA LEU A 57 -10.71 5.70 -9.35
C LEU A 57 -11.36 7.09 -9.31
N GLY A 58 -11.21 7.82 -8.21
CA GLY A 58 -11.75 9.17 -8.05
C GLY A 58 -11.11 10.21 -8.98
N LEU A 59 -9.82 10.06 -9.31
CA LEU A 59 -9.16 10.89 -10.32
C LEU A 59 -9.46 10.44 -11.74
N ARG A 60 -9.65 9.14 -11.98
CA ARG A 60 -10.05 8.61 -13.29
C ARG A 60 -11.45 9.06 -13.70
N ASN A 61 -12.35 9.28 -12.74
CA ASN A 61 -13.70 9.78 -12.99
C ASN A 61 -13.79 11.30 -13.21
N ARG A 62 -12.65 11.98 -13.37
CA ARG A 62 -12.57 13.43 -13.65
C ARG A 62 -11.92 13.75 -15.02
N ASP A 63 -11.64 12.73 -15.84
CA ASP A 63 -11.52 12.84 -17.30
C ASP A 63 -12.89 12.68 -17.96
#